data_AF-A0A6A5GFD9-F1
#
_entry.id   AF-A0A6A5GFD9-F1
#
_cell.length_a   1.000
_cell.length_b   1.000
_cell.length_c   1.000
_cell.angle_alpha   90.00
_cell.angle_beta   90.00
_cell.angle_gamma   90.00
#
_symmetry.space_group_name_H-M   'P 1'
#
loop_
_entity.id
_entity.type
_entity.pdbx_description
1 polymer ?
#
loop_
_entity_poly.entity_id
_entity_poly.type
_entity_poly.pdbx_seq_one_letter_code
_entity_poly.pdbx_strand_id
1 'polypeptide(L)'
;MSTSHRPLHLPYKLFKTKKDMNEEFYQTAFALLPISFIGVVVNWLVFFSFRRIHNLQHSFGHLTANQSLADAIHSTTFFFYFCPMVLLKANTYRIIIAIWVVIGSLDIWLYEYLCHAIYDEKTHTLEFGKTELCGLVGWYGDLVKNGCTVIFIVASDVLTLIGVRRIRSFVNFSDEAQKRIYVREKRFLKQIVFQGIIFILELSTYFFVPQFTHNTLIIFFATTFSYVTVHVLDGLVVILCYPEIRSFLLCRSTSPADSSAFIT
;
A
#
# COMPACT_ATOMS: atom_id res chain seq x y z
N MET A 1 3.45 19.42 66.95
CA MET A 1 3.75 19.62 65.52
C MET A 1 3.34 18.33 64.80
N SER A 2 2.09 18.30 64.32
CA SER A 2 1.44 17.12 63.73
C SER A 2 1.38 17.34 62.22
N THR A 3 2.06 16.51 61.43
CA THR A 3 1.99 16.55 59.97
C THR A 3 1.07 15.44 59.48
N SER A 4 -0.15 15.86 59.15
CA SER A 4 -1.20 15.07 58.49
C SER A 4 -0.77 14.65 57.08
N HIS A 5 -0.52 13.36 56.86
CA HIS A 5 -0.47 12.78 55.52
C HIS A 5 -1.88 12.76 54.91
N ARG A 6 -2.10 13.61 53.91
CA ARG A 6 -3.27 13.59 53.03
C ARG A 6 -3.05 12.45 52.00
N PRO A 7 -3.95 11.48 51.84
CA PRO A 7 -3.83 10.53 50.74
C PRO A 7 -4.12 11.25 49.42
N LEU A 8 -3.16 11.22 48.51
CA LEU A 8 -3.30 11.69 47.13
C LEU A 8 -4.29 10.75 46.42
N HIS A 9 -5.44 11.28 46.03
CA HIS A 9 -6.40 10.60 45.18
C HIS A 9 -5.72 10.15 43.88
N LEU A 10 -5.49 8.85 43.75
CA LEU A 10 -5.08 8.21 42.50
C LEU A 10 -6.33 8.12 41.60
N PRO A 11 -6.33 8.70 40.38
CA PRO A 11 -7.46 8.52 39.48
C PRO A 11 -7.42 7.10 38.91
N TYR A 12 -8.28 6.25 39.47
CA TYR A 12 -8.82 5.06 38.82
C TYR A 12 -9.36 5.45 37.43
N LYS A 13 -8.67 5.06 36.35
CA LYS A 13 -9.23 4.83 34.99
C LYS A 13 -8.13 4.34 34.05
N LEU A 14 -7.80 3.05 34.07
CA LEU A 14 -7.07 2.41 32.96
C LEU A 14 -7.34 0.91 32.83
N PHE A 15 -8.60 0.50 33.00
CA PHE A 15 -9.06 -0.82 32.56
C PHE A 15 -10.25 -0.61 31.63
N LYS A 16 -9.99 -0.62 30.32
CA LYS A 16 -11.03 -0.65 29.29
C LYS A 16 -11.80 -1.96 29.46
N THR A 17 -13.14 -1.90 29.50
CA THR A 17 -13.90 -3.13 29.69
C THR A 17 -13.83 -3.98 28.41
N LYS A 18 -13.98 -5.31 28.53
CA LYS A 18 -14.02 -6.23 27.38
C LYS A 18 -15.08 -5.83 26.33
N LYS A 19 -16.14 -5.12 26.76
CA LYS A 19 -17.19 -4.59 25.90
C LYS A 19 -16.68 -3.40 25.06
N ASP A 20 -16.00 -2.44 25.68
CA ASP A 20 -15.43 -1.26 25.00
C ASP A 20 -14.37 -1.67 23.98
N MET A 21 -13.57 -2.69 24.31
CA MET A 21 -12.55 -3.25 23.42
C MET A 21 -13.15 -4.05 22.25
N ASN A 22 -14.35 -4.62 22.41
CA ASN A 22 -15.06 -5.27 21.30
C ASN A 22 -15.69 -4.23 20.36
N GLU A 23 -16.27 -3.15 20.90
CA GLU A 23 -16.88 -2.07 20.11
C GLU A 23 -15.87 -1.39 19.17
N GLU A 24 -14.72 -0.97 19.68
CA GLU A 24 -13.67 -0.33 18.87
C GLU A 24 -13.10 -1.27 17.79
N PHE A 25 -13.04 -2.56 18.11
CA PHE A 25 -12.55 -3.59 17.20
C PHE A 25 -13.50 -3.83 16.02
N TYR A 26 -14.82 -3.82 16.27
CA TYR A 26 -15.81 -3.84 15.18
C TYR A 26 -15.73 -2.56 14.34
N GLN A 27 -15.57 -1.39 14.97
CA GLN A 27 -15.44 -0.11 14.25
C GLN A 27 -14.24 -0.12 13.27
N THR A 28 -13.09 -0.65 13.69
CA THR A 28 -11.91 -0.82 12.83
C THR A 28 -12.22 -1.68 11.61
N ALA A 29 -12.83 -2.86 11.80
CA ALA A 29 -13.18 -3.73 10.69
C ALA A 29 -14.22 -3.11 9.75
N PHE A 30 -15.24 -2.44 10.29
CA PHE A 30 -16.25 -1.76 9.47
C PHE A 30 -15.69 -0.59 8.67
N ALA A 31 -14.61 0.04 9.12
CA ALA A 31 -13.89 1.06 8.36
C ALA A 31 -12.97 0.45 7.28
N LEU A 32 -12.25 -0.63 7.59
CA LEU A 32 -11.28 -1.25 6.67
C LEU A 32 -11.95 -2.10 5.58
N LEU A 33 -13.02 -2.81 5.90
CA LEU A 33 -13.72 -3.70 4.96
C LEU A 33 -14.18 -2.98 3.67
N PRO A 34 -14.87 -1.82 3.72
CA PRO A 34 -15.27 -1.13 2.50
C PRO A 34 -14.08 -0.56 1.72
N ILE A 35 -13.07 0.01 2.38
CA ILE A 35 -11.92 0.59 1.67
C ILE A 35 -11.06 -0.50 1.02
N SER A 36 -10.85 -1.65 1.68
CA SER A 36 -10.17 -2.80 1.09
C SER A 36 -10.96 -3.39 -0.07
N PHE A 37 -12.29 -3.45 0.01
CA PHE A 37 -13.12 -3.88 -1.12
C PHE A 37 -12.96 -2.95 -2.33
N ILE A 38 -13.00 -1.63 -2.10
CA ILE A 38 -12.75 -0.64 -3.16
C ILE A 38 -11.35 -0.86 -3.75
N GLY A 39 -10.33 -1.08 -2.91
CA GLY A 39 -8.97 -1.40 -3.34
C GLY A 39 -8.88 -2.64 -4.23
N VAL A 40 -9.58 -3.72 -3.86
CA VAL A 40 -9.67 -4.94 -4.69
C VAL A 40 -10.25 -4.59 -6.05
N VAL A 41 -11.41 -3.95 -6.10
CA VAL A 41 -12.10 -3.63 -7.36
C VAL A 41 -11.24 -2.72 -8.24
N VAL A 42 -10.75 -1.61 -7.69
CA VAL A 42 -9.98 -0.60 -8.44
C VAL A 42 -8.70 -1.21 -9.01
N ASN A 43 -7.88 -1.86 -8.17
CA ASN A 43 -6.57 -2.31 -8.58
C ASN A 43 -6.62 -3.51 -9.55
N TRP A 44 -7.57 -4.43 -9.38
CA TRP A 44 -7.80 -5.49 -10.37
C TRP A 44 -8.29 -4.93 -11.72
N LEU A 45 -9.21 -3.96 -11.71
CA LEU A 45 -9.68 -3.32 -12.95
C LEU A 45 -8.53 -2.61 -13.68
N VAL A 46 -7.68 -1.90 -12.96
CA VAL A 46 -6.48 -1.24 -13.52
C VAL A 46 -5.54 -2.27 -14.13
N PHE A 47 -5.18 -3.32 -13.37
CA PHE A 47 -4.30 -4.38 -13.85
C PHE A 47 -4.80 -5.00 -15.15
N PHE A 48 -6.07 -5.44 -15.18
CA PHE A 48 -6.65 -6.04 -16.38
C PHE A 48 -6.76 -5.05 -17.54
N SER A 49 -7.00 -3.77 -17.28
CA SER A 49 -7.05 -2.72 -18.32
C SER A 49 -5.70 -2.57 -19.01
N PHE A 50 -4.58 -2.52 -18.27
CA PHE A 50 -3.24 -2.48 -18.87
C PHE A 50 -2.92 -3.73 -19.68
N ARG A 51 -3.38 -4.91 -19.23
CA ARG A 51 -3.18 -6.16 -19.95
C ARG A 51 -4.00 -6.25 -21.23
N ARG A 52 -5.20 -5.67 -21.25
CA ARG A 52 -6.15 -5.75 -22.38
C ARG A 52 -5.98 -4.64 -23.43
N ILE A 53 -5.60 -3.43 -23.04
CA ILE A 53 -5.49 -2.30 -23.97
C ILE A 53 -4.10 -2.31 -24.62
N HIS A 54 -4.04 -2.70 -25.90
CA HIS A 54 -2.79 -2.80 -26.68
C HIS A 54 -1.94 -1.52 -26.63
N ASN A 55 -2.56 -0.33 -26.66
CA ASN A 55 -1.85 0.96 -26.63
C ASN A 55 -1.08 1.22 -25.33
N LEU A 56 -1.38 0.47 -24.25
CA LEU A 56 -0.74 0.56 -22.95
C LEU A 56 0.33 -0.54 -22.72
N GLN A 57 0.51 -1.50 -23.65
CA GLN A 57 1.49 -2.59 -23.52
C GLN A 57 2.95 -2.16 -23.83
N HIS A 58 3.30 -0.92 -23.50
CA HIS A 58 4.68 -0.42 -23.54
C HIS A 58 5.34 -0.57 -22.18
N SER A 59 6.67 -0.40 -22.08
CA SER A 59 7.44 -0.63 -20.84
C SER A 59 6.84 0.05 -19.60
N PHE A 60 6.49 1.34 -19.68
CA PHE A 60 5.85 2.03 -18.55
C PHE A 60 4.49 1.44 -18.16
N GLY A 61 3.70 0.95 -19.12
CA GLY A 61 2.42 0.33 -18.80
C GLY A 61 2.57 -1.08 -18.21
N HIS A 62 3.62 -1.82 -18.58
CA HIS A 62 3.97 -3.07 -17.87
C HIS A 62 4.40 -2.80 -16.42
N LEU A 63 5.19 -1.75 -16.20
CA LEU A 63 5.58 -1.33 -14.85
C LEU A 63 4.35 -0.95 -14.00
N THR A 64 3.48 -0.07 -14.50
CA THR A 64 2.24 0.31 -13.81
C THR A 64 1.31 -0.89 -13.62
N ALA A 65 1.23 -1.82 -14.57
CA ALA A 65 0.45 -3.06 -14.41
C ALA A 65 0.97 -3.89 -13.22
N ASN A 66 2.29 -4.11 -13.14
CA ASN A 66 2.88 -4.89 -12.05
C ASN A 66 2.68 -4.22 -10.69
N GLN A 67 2.79 -2.89 -10.61
CA GLN A 67 2.45 -2.14 -9.39
C GLN A 67 0.98 -2.36 -9.00
N SER A 68 0.03 -2.17 -9.93
CA SER A 68 -1.39 -2.38 -9.66
C SER A 68 -1.73 -3.83 -9.27
N LEU A 69 -0.97 -4.81 -9.77
CA LEU A 69 -1.11 -6.21 -9.34
C LEU A 69 -0.70 -6.40 -7.88
N ALA A 70 0.41 -5.79 -7.45
CA ALA A 70 0.83 -5.81 -6.06
C ALA A 70 -0.21 -5.16 -5.15
N ASP A 71 -0.74 -3.98 -5.52
CA ASP A 71 -1.79 -3.29 -4.77
C ASP A 71 -3.11 -4.07 -4.74
N ALA A 72 -3.43 -4.79 -5.83
CA ALA A 72 -4.60 -5.66 -5.91
C ALA A 72 -4.46 -6.87 -4.96
N ILE A 73 -3.29 -7.52 -4.95
CA ILE A 73 -2.99 -8.61 -4.03
C ILE A 73 -3.06 -8.11 -2.58
N HIS A 74 -2.43 -6.96 -2.30
CA HIS A 74 -2.46 -6.33 -0.99
C HIS A 74 -3.89 -6.07 -0.50
N SER A 75 -4.71 -5.41 -1.33
CA SER A 75 -6.12 -5.13 -1.02
C SER A 75 -6.95 -6.41 -0.85
N THR A 76 -6.66 -7.44 -1.64
CA THR A 76 -7.32 -8.76 -1.56
C THR A 76 -7.00 -9.45 -0.24
N THR A 77 -5.73 -9.42 0.19
CA THR A 77 -5.32 -9.93 1.50
C THR A 77 -6.01 -9.17 2.63
N PHE A 78 -6.08 -7.84 2.56
CA PHE A 78 -6.79 -7.07 3.59
C PHE A 78 -8.30 -7.39 3.63
N PHE A 79 -8.95 -7.53 2.47
CA PHE A 79 -10.38 -7.77 2.39
C PHE A 79 -10.78 -9.20 2.79
N PHE A 80 -10.07 -10.23 2.30
CA PHE A 80 -10.44 -11.63 2.52
C PHE A 80 -9.77 -12.26 3.74
N TYR A 81 -8.69 -11.67 4.25
CA TYR A 81 -7.97 -12.20 5.41
C TYR A 81 -8.02 -11.25 6.60
N PHE A 82 -7.50 -10.02 6.47
CA PHE A 82 -7.37 -9.11 7.62
C PHE A 82 -8.74 -8.74 8.21
N CYS A 83 -9.69 -8.29 7.38
CA CYS A 83 -11.02 -7.88 7.87
C CYS A 83 -11.81 -9.05 8.49
N PRO A 84 -11.87 -10.26 7.89
CA PRO A 84 -12.52 -11.42 8.51
C PRO A 84 -11.80 -11.94 9.75
N MET A 85 -10.45 -11.90 9.78
CA MET A 85 -9.67 -12.24 10.97
C MET A 85 -10.03 -11.33 12.15
N VAL A 86 -10.17 -10.02 11.89
CA VAL A 86 -10.69 -9.07 12.86
C VAL A 86 -12.12 -9.49 13.21
N LEU A 87 -13.08 -9.50 12.29
CA LEU A 87 -14.50 -9.72 12.62
C LEU A 87 -14.84 -11.05 13.33
N LEU A 88 -14.16 -12.15 13.03
CA LEU A 88 -14.65 -13.49 13.40
C LEU A 88 -14.18 -14.01 14.76
N LYS A 89 -13.19 -13.40 15.44
CA LYS A 89 -12.63 -13.85 16.75
C LYS A 89 -12.60 -15.39 16.94
N ALA A 90 -12.36 -16.15 15.89
CA ALA A 90 -12.54 -17.61 15.91
C ALA A 90 -11.18 -18.27 15.70
N ASN A 91 -10.73 -19.00 16.74
CA ASN A 91 -9.64 -19.97 16.77
C ASN A 91 -8.76 -19.99 15.50
N THR A 92 -7.86 -19.01 15.45
CA THR A 92 -6.90 -18.63 14.41
C THR A 92 -6.08 -19.80 13.85
N TYR A 93 -5.98 -20.93 14.56
CA TYR A 93 -5.07 -22.03 14.25
C TYR A 93 -5.37 -22.80 12.96
N ARG A 94 -6.64 -22.97 12.55
CA ARG A 94 -6.98 -23.74 11.32
C ARG A 94 -6.65 -22.97 10.05
N ILE A 95 -6.76 -21.65 10.10
CA ILE A 95 -6.45 -20.74 9.00
C ILE A 95 -4.95 -20.45 8.98
N ILE A 96 -4.29 -20.35 10.15
CA ILE A 96 -2.83 -20.42 10.27
C ILE A 96 -2.32 -21.66 9.53
N ILE A 97 -2.81 -22.87 9.81
CA ILE A 97 -2.33 -24.08 9.11
C ILE A 97 -2.50 -23.99 7.58
N ALA A 98 -3.62 -23.48 7.07
CA ALA A 98 -3.85 -23.34 5.62
C ALA A 98 -2.95 -22.27 4.97
N ILE A 99 -2.68 -21.17 5.69
CA ILE A 99 -1.78 -20.09 5.26
C ILE A 99 -0.32 -20.55 5.36
N TRP A 100 0.05 -21.28 6.41
CA TRP A 100 1.39 -21.86 6.61
C TRP A 100 1.74 -22.94 5.58
N VAL A 101 0.75 -23.62 4.99
CA VAL A 101 0.99 -24.53 3.85
C VAL A 101 1.31 -23.78 2.56
N VAL A 102 0.83 -22.54 2.40
CA VAL A 102 1.00 -21.73 1.16
C VAL A 102 2.15 -20.74 1.28
N ILE A 103 2.29 -20.09 2.43
CA ILE A 103 3.32 -19.10 2.77
C ILE A 103 4.57 -19.80 3.32
N GLY A 104 4.39 -20.85 4.13
CA GLY A 104 5.51 -21.53 4.80
C GLY A 104 6.49 -22.19 3.84
N SER A 105 6.09 -22.69 2.66
CA SER A 105 7.07 -23.25 1.72
C SER A 105 8.11 -22.22 1.20
N LEU A 106 7.80 -20.92 1.28
CA LEU A 106 8.70 -19.82 0.90
C LEU A 106 9.31 -19.10 2.11
N ASP A 107 8.57 -18.98 3.22
CA ASP A 107 8.98 -18.24 4.42
C ASP A 107 9.56 -19.09 5.57
N ILE A 108 9.34 -20.42 5.61
CA ILE A 108 9.93 -21.34 6.63
C ILE A 108 11.46 -21.25 6.63
N TRP A 109 12.08 -20.98 5.48
CA TRP A 109 13.53 -20.85 5.39
C TRP A 109 14.06 -19.57 6.05
N LEU A 110 13.24 -18.51 6.13
CA LEU A 110 13.66 -17.16 6.54
C LEU A 110 13.17 -16.77 7.94
N TYR A 111 11.97 -17.22 8.35
CA TYR A 111 11.31 -16.75 9.56
C TYR A 111 11.17 -17.79 10.68
N GLU A 112 11.24 -19.09 10.41
CA GLU A 112 11.04 -20.12 11.45
C GLU A 112 12.33 -20.53 12.17
N TYR A 113 13.51 -20.27 11.60
CA TYR A 113 14.78 -20.59 12.25
C TYR A 113 15.39 -19.43 13.07
N LEU A 114 14.94 -18.16 12.90
CA LEU A 114 15.62 -17.00 13.51
C LEU A 114 14.76 -16.04 14.37
N CYS A 115 13.52 -15.63 14.02
CA CYS A 115 12.79 -14.59 14.79
C CYS A 115 11.25 -14.54 14.56
N HIS A 116 10.46 -14.50 15.66
CA HIS A 116 8.98 -14.41 15.62
C HIS A 116 8.46 -12.95 15.49
N ALA A 117 7.42 -12.74 14.66
CA ALA A 117 6.65 -11.50 14.58
C ALA A 117 5.51 -11.49 15.62
N ILE A 118 5.35 -10.40 16.35
CA ILE A 118 4.42 -10.24 17.49
C ILE A 118 3.49 -9.05 17.20
N TYR A 119 2.16 -9.26 17.30
CA TYR A 119 1.20 -8.16 17.25
C TYR A 119 1.10 -7.48 18.63
N ASP A 120 1.39 -6.19 18.72
CA ASP A 120 1.25 -5.41 19.95
C ASP A 120 -0.16 -4.81 20.04
N GLU A 121 -0.94 -5.36 20.97
CA GLU A 121 -2.32 -4.95 21.24
C GLU A 121 -2.45 -3.51 21.78
N LYS A 122 -1.39 -2.92 22.34
CA LYS A 122 -1.43 -1.56 22.90
C LYS A 122 -1.29 -0.48 21.85
N THR A 123 -0.53 -0.77 20.80
CA THR A 123 -0.18 0.16 19.72
C THR A 123 -0.90 -0.18 18.42
N HIS A 124 -1.54 -1.36 18.34
CA HIS A 124 -2.14 -1.92 17.13
C HIS A 124 -1.13 -2.10 15.99
N THR A 125 0.16 -2.31 16.31
CA THR A 125 1.26 -2.49 15.36
C THR A 125 1.76 -3.94 15.34
N LEU A 126 2.32 -4.37 14.21
CA LEU A 126 3.08 -5.62 14.10
C LEU A 126 4.56 -5.30 14.36
N GLU A 127 5.13 -5.86 15.43
CA GLU A 127 6.51 -5.64 15.84
C GLU A 127 7.31 -6.96 15.81
N PHE A 128 8.62 -6.90 15.57
CA PHE A 128 9.51 -8.05 15.80
C PHE A 128 9.78 -8.21 17.30
N GLY A 129 10.07 -9.43 17.76
CA GLY A 129 10.40 -9.68 19.17
C GLY A 129 11.51 -8.76 19.71
N LYS A 130 11.42 -8.37 20.99
CA LYS A 130 12.32 -7.39 21.64
C LYS A 130 13.70 -7.97 22.02
N THR A 131 14.33 -8.72 21.11
CA THR A 131 15.67 -9.27 21.27
C THR A 131 16.65 -8.62 20.28
N GLU A 132 17.91 -8.52 20.67
CA GLU A 132 18.98 -7.89 19.86
C GLU A 132 19.13 -8.57 18.49
N LEU A 133 18.91 -9.89 18.43
CA LEU A 133 18.88 -10.69 17.20
C LEU A 133 17.74 -10.27 16.25
N CYS A 134 16.53 -10.02 16.76
CA CYS A 134 15.38 -9.59 15.95
C CYS A 134 15.50 -8.15 15.47
N GLY A 135 16.16 -7.27 16.24
CA GLY A 135 16.54 -5.94 15.77
C GLY A 135 17.50 -6.00 14.57
N LEU A 136 18.47 -6.92 14.61
CA LEU A 136 19.41 -7.17 13.52
C LEU A 136 18.70 -7.75 12.27
N VAL A 137 17.77 -8.68 12.47
CA VAL A 137 16.97 -9.28 11.38
C VAL A 137 16.02 -8.24 10.75
N GLY A 138 15.37 -7.38 11.54
CA GLY A 138 14.55 -6.29 11.00
C GLY A 138 15.40 -5.26 10.23
N TRP A 139 16.61 -4.96 10.68
CA TRP A 139 17.51 -4.06 9.98
C TRP A 139 18.04 -4.65 8.67
N TYR A 140 18.67 -5.84 8.72
CA TYR A 140 19.34 -6.41 7.55
C TYR A 140 18.39 -7.21 6.63
N GLY A 141 17.45 -7.93 7.23
CA GLY A 141 16.51 -8.81 6.52
C GLY A 141 15.32 -8.07 5.93
N ASP A 142 14.94 -6.92 6.49
CA ASP A 142 13.80 -6.13 6.01
C ASP A 142 14.27 -4.78 5.43
N LEU A 143 14.83 -3.87 6.23
CA LEU A 143 15.19 -2.52 5.76
C LEU A 143 16.30 -2.52 4.69
N VAL A 144 17.42 -3.20 4.93
CA VAL A 144 18.55 -3.25 3.98
C VAL A 144 18.21 -4.09 2.75
N LYS A 145 17.55 -5.24 2.93
CA LYS A 145 17.12 -6.11 1.80
C LYS A 145 16.14 -5.38 0.88
N ASN A 146 15.09 -4.77 1.45
CA ASN A 146 14.12 -4.00 0.67
C ASN A 146 14.77 -2.73 0.09
N GLY A 147 15.61 -2.04 0.86
CA GLY A 147 16.38 -0.88 0.39
C GLY A 147 17.29 -1.19 -0.80
N CYS A 148 18.07 -2.27 -0.74
CA CYS A 148 18.90 -2.75 -1.86
C CYS A 148 18.06 -3.12 -3.08
N THR A 149 16.91 -3.76 -2.86
CA THR A 149 15.95 -4.08 -3.93
C THR A 149 15.42 -2.82 -4.59
N VAL A 150 15.03 -1.81 -3.82
CA VAL A 150 14.60 -0.50 -4.33
C VAL A 150 15.72 0.21 -5.09
N ILE A 151 16.94 0.22 -4.57
CA ILE A 151 18.11 0.80 -5.27
C ILE A 151 18.35 0.09 -6.60
N PHE A 152 18.26 -1.24 -6.63
CA PHE A 152 18.40 -2.02 -7.85
C PHE A 152 17.29 -1.72 -8.86
N ILE A 153 16.03 -1.60 -8.41
CA ILE A 153 14.89 -1.22 -9.25
C ILE A 153 15.13 0.19 -9.83
N VAL A 154 15.50 1.17 -9.00
CA VAL A 154 15.80 2.54 -9.44
C VAL A 154 16.95 2.55 -10.45
N ALA A 155 18.02 1.78 -10.20
CA ALA A 155 19.14 1.66 -11.14
C ALA A 155 18.72 1.03 -12.47
N SER A 156 17.92 -0.05 -12.42
CA SER A 156 17.36 -0.71 -13.61
C SER A 156 16.44 0.23 -14.40
N ASP A 157 15.62 1.03 -13.71
CA ASP A 157 14.74 2.04 -14.32
C ASP A 157 15.55 3.17 -14.98
N VAL A 158 16.61 3.66 -14.32
CA VAL A 158 17.53 4.65 -14.88
C VAL A 158 18.25 4.08 -16.11
N LEU A 159 18.74 2.83 -16.05
CA LEU A 159 19.38 2.16 -17.18
C LEU A 159 18.40 1.96 -18.34
N THR A 160 17.16 1.59 -18.05
CA THR A 160 16.08 1.45 -19.03
C THR A 160 15.75 2.80 -19.67
N LEU A 161 15.67 3.87 -18.89
CA LEU A 161 15.46 5.23 -19.39
C LEU A 161 16.63 5.71 -20.27
N ILE A 162 17.87 5.46 -19.87
CA ILE A 162 19.07 5.76 -20.67
C ILE A 162 19.06 4.94 -21.97
N GLY A 163 18.75 3.64 -21.90
CA GLY A 163 18.65 2.76 -23.07
C GLY A 163 17.58 3.22 -24.06
N VAL A 164 16.39 3.57 -23.57
CA VAL A 164 15.30 4.11 -24.38
C VAL A 164 15.68 5.47 -25.00
N ARG A 165 16.35 6.35 -24.25
CA ARG A 165 16.85 7.64 -24.77
C ARG A 165 17.95 7.46 -25.82
N ARG A 166 18.86 6.50 -25.62
CA ARG A 166 19.95 6.20 -26.56
C ARG A 166 19.42 5.60 -27.86
N ILE A 167 18.52 4.62 -27.79
CA ILE A 167 17.84 4.06 -28.97
C ILE A 167 17.08 5.15 -29.71
N ARG A 168 16.42 6.06 -28.98
CA ARG A 168 15.69 7.18 -29.58
C ARG A 168 16.56 8.25 -30.22
N SER A 169 17.76 8.48 -29.70
CA SER A 169 18.73 9.36 -30.33
C SER A 169 19.29 8.79 -31.63
N PHE A 170 19.30 7.45 -31.78
CA PHE A 170 19.79 6.77 -32.99
C PHE A 170 18.70 6.53 -34.03
N VAL A 171 17.44 6.45 -33.60
CA VAL A 171 16.29 6.21 -34.48
C VAL A 171 15.61 7.54 -34.79
N ASN A 172 15.65 7.94 -36.07
CA ASN A 172 14.86 9.07 -36.57
C ASN A 172 13.37 8.71 -36.52
N PHE A 173 12.73 9.02 -35.41
CA PHE A 173 11.29 8.88 -35.27
C PHE A 173 10.59 9.99 -36.08
N SER A 174 9.53 9.61 -36.79
CA SER A 174 8.58 10.60 -37.31
C SER A 174 8.05 11.47 -36.16
N ASP A 175 7.76 12.75 -36.43
CA ASP A 175 7.19 13.68 -35.44
C ASP A 175 5.97 13.08 -34.71
N GLU A 176 5.14 12.30 -35.40
CA GLU A 176 3.98 11.62 -34.83
C GLU A 176 4.33 10.54 -33.81
N ALA A 177 5.39 9.76 -34.07
CA ALA A 177 5.87 8.75 -33.13
C ALA A 177 6.48 9.42 -31.88
N GLN A 178 7.25 10.50 -32.08
CA GLN A 178 7.83 11.28 -30.98
C GLN A 178 6.74 11.90 -30.09
N LYS A 179 5.69 12.47 -30.70
CA LYS A 179 4.52 13.01 -30.00
C LYS A 179 3.80 11.94 -29.18
N ARG A 180 3.55 10.74 -29.73
CA ARG A 180 2.92 9.63 -28.99
C ARG A 180 3.73 9.22 -27.77
N ILE A 181 5.05 9.16 -27.88
CA ILE A 181 5.89 8.76 -26.75
C ILE A 181 5.95 9.88 -25.69
N TYR A 182 6.08 11.14 -26.11
CA TYR A 182 6.02 12.28 -25.19
C TYR A 182 4.73 12.30 -24.36
N VAL A 183 3.58 12.05 -24.99
CA VAL A 183 2.28 11.98 -24.28
C VAL A 183 2.27 10.86 -23.24
N ARG A 184 2.83 9.68 -23.56
CA ARG A 184 2.95 8.56 -22.62
C ARG A 184 3.83 8.90 -21.42
N GLU A 185 5.00 9.49 -21.66
CA GLU A 185 5.94 9.91 -20.62
C GLU A 185 5.33 10.98 -19.70
N LYS A 186 4.63 11.97 -20.27
CA LYS A 186 3.92 13.01 -19.50
C LYS A 186 2.87 12.42 -18.56
N ARG A 187 2.13 11.40 -19.00
CA ARG A 187 1.12 10.73 -18.15
C ARG A 187 1.76 9.94 -17.02
N PHE A 188 2.80 9.18 -17.34
CA PHE A 188 3.55 8.42 -16.34
C PHE A 188 4.19 9.34 -15.29
N LEU A 189 4.75 10.48 -15.71
CA LEU A 189 5.29 11.48 -14.78
C LEU A 189 4.21 12.05 -13.85
N LYS A 190 3.03 12.38 -14.39
CA LYS A 190 1.90 12.82 -13.55
C LYS A 190 1.51 11.76 -12.52
N GLN A 191 1.43 10.48 -12.94
CA GLN A 191 1.12 9.36 -12.05
C GLN A 191 2.11 9.31 -10.88
N ILE A 192 3.41 9.25 -11.17
CA ILE A 192 4.46 9.15 -10.13
C ILE A 192 4.41 10.34 -9.17
N VAL A 193 4.22 11.56 -9.69
CA VAL A 193 4.18 12.76 -8.84
C VAL A 193 2.99 12.69 -7.87
N PHE A 194 1.79 12.34 -8.36
CA PHE A 194 0.62 12.24 -7.49
C PHE A 194 0.77 11.09 -6.47
N GLN A 195 1.20 9.89 -6.89
CA GLN A 195 1.43 8.75 -6.00
C GLN A 195 2.49 9.08 -4.94
N GLY A 196 3.60 9.71 -5.33
CA GLY A 196 4.66 10.12 -4.42
C GLY A 196 4.19 11.13 -3.36
N ILE A 197 3.36 12.11 -3.74
CA ILE A 197 2.78 13.07 -2.78
C ILE A 197 1.88 12.35 -1.77
N ILE A 198 1.01 11.45 -2.23
CA ILE A 198 0.09 10.71 -1.36
C ILE A 198 0.88 9.82 -0.40
N PHE A 199 1.91 9.12 -0.89
CA PHE A 199 2.77 8.27 -0.06
C PHE A 199 3.55 9.07 1.00
N ILE A 200 4.09 10.24 0.65
CA ILE A 200 4.76 11.12 1.63
C ILE A 200 3.77 11.61 2.70
N LEU A 201 2.53 11.95 2.31
CA LEU A 201 1.50 12.35 3.26
C LEU A 201 1.12 11.21 4.20
N GLU A 202 0.96 9.99 3.67
CA GLU A 202 0.67 8.79 4.46
C GLU A 202 1.77 8.54 5.50
N LEU A 203 3.04 8.49 5.09
CA LEU A 203 4.18 8.30 5.99
C LEU A 203 4.25 9.41 7.04
N SER A 204 3.99 10.65 6.64
CA SER A 204 3.97 11.78 7.57
C SER A 204 2.88 11.58 8.62
N THR A 205 1.67 11.17 8.22
CA THR A 205 0.59 10.88 9.17
C THR A 205 0.92 9.68 10.06
N TYR A 206 1.56 8.63 9.52
CA TYR A 206 1.91 7.42 10.25
C TYR A 206 2.91 7.69 11.38
N PHE A 207 3.98 8.45 11.11
CA PHE A 207 5.05 8.67 12.09
C PHE A 207 4.79 9.83 13.04
N PHE A 208 4.21 10.94 12.56
CA PHE A 208 4.10 12.15 13.36
C PHE A 208 2.83 12.20 14.20
N VAL A 209 1.67 11.80 13.67
CA VAL A 209 0.39 11.95 14.38
C VAL A 209 0.37 11.23 15.73
N PRO A 210 0.86 9.97 15.87
CA PRO A 210 0.90 9.28 17.15
C PRO A 210 1.77 9.96 18.23
N GLN A 211 2.69 10.87 17.85
CA GLN A 211 3.51 11.63 18.80
C GLN A 211 2.75 12.79 19.44
N PHE A 212 1.66 13.25 18.80
CA PHE A 212 0.91 14.44 19.22
C PHE A 212 -0.43 14.13 19.88
N THR A 213 -0.90 12.89 19.81
CA THR A 213 -2.18 12.49 20.38
C THR A 213 -2.15 11.09 20.96
N HIS A 214 -2.92 10.88 22.02
CA HIS A 214 -3.19 9.56 22.60
C HIS A 214 -4.59 9.04 22.22
N ASN A 215 -5.31 9.74 21.33
CA ASN A 215 -6.63 9.32 20.89
C ASN A 215 -6.52 8.17 19.88
N THR A 216 -6.98 6.97 20.28
CA THR A 216 -6.89 5.74 19.49
C THR A 216 -7.56 5.83 18.13
N LEU A 217 -8.70 6.54 18.00
CA LEU A 217 -9.36 6.72 16.71
C LEU A 217 -8.51 7.55 15.75
N ILE A 218 -7.92 8.64 16.25
CA ILE A 218 -7.06 9.50 15.42
C ILE A 218 -5.82 8.72 14.98
N ILE A 219 -5.20 7.94 15.88
CA ILE A 219 -4.05 7.08 15.56
C ILE A 219 -4.42 6.02 14.52
N PHE A 220 -5.56 5.36 14.67
CA PHE A 220 -6.04 4.36 13.71
C PHE A 220 -6.22 4.96 12.31
N PHE A 221 -6.89 6.12 12.23
CA PHE A 221 -7.12 6.78 10.96
C PHE A 221 -5.82 7.28 10.31
N ALA A 222 -4.87 7.76 11.11
CA ALA A 222 -3.58 8.27 10.63
C ALA A 222 -2.58 7.19 10.25
N THR A 223 -2.74 5.95 10.74
CA THR A 223 -1.81 4.85 10.50
C THR A 223 -2.45 3.78 9.60
N THR A 224 -3.15 2.82 10.17
CA THR A 224 -3.64 1.62 9.46
C THR A 224 -4.65 1.98 8.37
N PHE A 225 -5.59 2.89 8.64
CA PHE A 225 -6.56 3.30 7.63
C PHE A 225 -5.88 4.06 6.49
N SER A 226 -4.98 5.01 6.79
CA SER A 226 -4.19 5.72 5.78
C SER A 226 -3.37 4.76 4.91
N TYR A 227 -2.71 3.77 5.53
CA TYR A 227 -1.92 2.76 4.83
C TYR A 227 -2.75 1.94 3.84
N VAL A 228 -3.91 1.44 4.24
CA VAL A 228 -4.80 0.73 3.31
C VAL A 228 -5.34 1.68 2.24
N THR A 229 -5.63 2.92 2.61
CA THR A 229 -6.18 3.94 1.69
C THR A 229 -5.17 4.34 0.62
N VAL A 230 -3.88 4.48 0.91
CA VAL A 230 -2.88 4.85 -0.11
C VAL A 230 -2.82 3.82 -1.24
N HIS A 231 -2.90 2.51 -0.93
CA HIS A 231 -2.95 1.46 -1.96
C HIS A 231 -4.22 1.50 -2.81
N VAL A 232 -5.33 2.05 -2.30
CA VAL A 232 -6.53 2.33 -3.12
C VAL A 232 -6.31 3.56 -4.01
N LEU A 233 -5.73 4.61 -3.41
CA LEU A 233 -5.46 5.86 -4.11
C LEU A 233 -4.47 5.68 -5.26
N ASP A 234 -3.51 4.77 -5.14
CA ASP A 234 -2.57 4.42 -6.21
C ASP A 234 -3.30 4.00 -7.49
N GLY A 235 -4.27 3.09 -7.37
CA GLY A 235 -5.11 2.67 -8.49
C GLY A 235 -6.02 3.78 -9.01
N LEU A 236 -6.58 4.62 -8.12
CA LEU A 236 -7.41 5.76 -8.53
C LEU A 236 -6.63 6.84 -9.29
N VAL A 237 -5.40 7.13 -8.87
CA VAL A 237 -4.48 8.03 -9.60
C VAL A 237 -4.20 7.49 -10.99
N VAL A 238 -4.01 6.18 -11.12
CA VAL A 238 -3.83 5.55 -12.44
C VAL A 238 -5.09 5.71 -13.30
N ILE A 239 -6.28 5.46 -12.79
CA ILE A 239 -7.52 5.72 -13.54
C ILE A 239 -7.60 7.21 -13.97
N LEU A 240 -7.16 8.14 -13.12
CA LEU A 240 -7.16 9.57 -13.44
C LEU A 240 -6.14 9.94 -14.52
N CYS A 241 -4.94 9.36 -14.49
CA CYS A 241 -3.84 9.69 -15.39
C CYS A 241 -3.96 9.02 -16.77
N TYR A 242 -4.70 7.93 -16.90
CA TYR A 242 -4.82 7.14 -18.14
C TYR A 242 -6.26 7.21 -18.71
N PRO A 243 -6.54 8.14 -19.65
CA PRO A 243 -7.88 8.28 -20.23
C PRO A 243 -8.33 7.02 -20.98
N GLU A 244 -7.40 6.24 -21.55
CA GLU A 244 -7.70 4.98 -22.23
C GLU A 244 -8.37 3.98 -21.28
N ILE A 245 -7.94 3.93 -20.02
CA ILE A 245 -8.53 3.07 -18.98
C ILE A 245 -9.94 3.55 -18.64
N ARG A 246 -10.14 4.86 -18.44
CA ARG A 246 -11.49 5.40 -18.17
C ARG A 246 -12.45 5.09 -19.32
N SER A 247 -12.01 5.28 -20.56
CA SER A 247 -12.83 4.99 -21.74
C SER A 247 -13.18 3.50 -21.80
N PHE A 248 -12.20 2.62 -21.52
CA PHE A 248 -12.40 1.18 -21.48
C PHE A 248 -13.38 0.76 -20.38
N LEU A 249 -13.24 1.28 -19.16
CA LEU A 249 -14.13 0.98 -18.03
C LEU A 249 -15.55 1.51 -18.25
N LEU A 250 -15.69 2.67 -18.92
CA LEU A 250 -16.99 3.25 -19.27
C LEU A 250 -17.58 2.69 -20.57
N CYS A 251 -16.95 1.67 -21.19
CA CYS A 251 -17.35 1.11 -22.48
C CYS A 251 -17.58 2.17 -23.58
N ARG A 252 -16.80 3.27 -23.54
CA ARG A 252 -16.94 4.37 -24.48
C ARG A 252 -15.98 4.15 -25.65
N SER A 253 -16.48 4.27 -26.89
CA SER A 253 -15.63 4.23 -28.08
C SER A 253 -14.75 5.48 -28.11
N THR A 254 -13.43 5.32 -28.14
CA THR A 254 -12.48 6.44 -28.23
C THR A 254 -12.59 7.07 -29.62
N SER A 255 -13.32 8.17 -29.73
CA SER A 255 -13.32 8.99 -30.95
C SER A 255 -12.02 9.82 -30.99
N PRO A 256 -11.35 9.97 -32.16
CA PRO A 256 -10.11 10.76 -32.28
C PRO A 256 -10.21 12.19 -31.74
N ALA A 257 -11.42 12.76 -31.68
CA ALA A 257 -11.69 14.12 -31.23
C ALA A 257 -11.43 14.38 -29.73
N ASP A 258 -11.52 13.36 -28.86
CA ASP A 258 -11.30 13.52 -27.41
C ASP A 258 -9.81 13.64 -27.03
N SER A 259 -8.91 13.28 -27.94
CA SER A 259 -7.45 13.41 -27.73
C SER A 259 -6.97 14.87 -27.85
N SER A 260 -7.73 15.69 -28.58
CA SER A 260 -7.46 17.11 -28.81
C SER A 260 -8.01 18.04 -27.73
N ALA A 261 -9.02 17.61 -26.97
CA ALA A 261 -9.66 18.42 -25.92
C ALA A 261 -8.86 18.52 -24.61
N PHE A 262 -7.79 17.73 -24.46
CA PHE A 262 -6.91 17.73 -23.27
C PHE A 262 -5.53 18.35 -23.50
N ILE A 263 -5.34 19.00 -24.66
CA ILE A 263 -4.08 19.69 -25.04
C ILE A 263 -4.15 21.21 -24.81
N THR A 264 -5.30 21.77 -24.44
CA THR A 264 -5.37 23.09 -23.79
C THR A 264 -5.10 22.98 -22.30
#